data_AF-A0A9D1ASU1-F1
#
_entry.id   AF-A0A9D1ASU1-F1
#
_cell.length_a   1.000
_cell.length_b   1.000
_cell.length_c   1.000
_cell.angle_alpha   90.00
_cell.angle_beta   90.00
_cell.angle_gamma   90.00
#
_symmetry.space_group_name_H-M   'P 1'
#
loop_
_entity.id
_entity.type
_entity.pdbx_description
1 polymer ?
#
loop_
_entity_poly.entity_id
_entity_poly.type
_entity_poly.pdbx_seq_one_letter_code
_entity_poly.pdbx_strand_id
1 'polypeptide(L)'
;MSSLSALIDRGCQRLYVLGLILGGLVLALAPLHGAATVHWLVIRSLPDHRIEIVADTAPPEVGQVLPIHRHNPSWRYPIGRATVESVQGPVVIARFDPSTFRWPMGRHATVIEERGQEVVLDLGFGAGATVGLRLNGLTGDRAGLVLRVIEVSEQTSVARIVRRSDKPGGLVGASVTEFAVPTRASPLASTAVAWLEGLLLGGALLLWGVGLWHPGPGRAWALGCRWVRGRLAQAASLAVVRLAFHALVGLAVPAVLVPFVFWSTTWIAHSLSRWLLSWGVPLTVPPPFPDSALPMARIAGGVAYYGWLLRTRSSPLLALWRALSYRRIELAWFPLGRGIGLWGLHLIIAYAFASTLTSFLGSNLTELGAILWPGTGVSFHTVAGAQRSLPIVLSTLPTVRDELAVLESTRYLLWSATICGCLLGYGHTVLAILWKHPLRNLDFTVAGWVTNAMCYGPLLGGVVHHLLADGDYTGPDPIVTEGPLYVAVLGVEVLLNLLYTATVWNLGVYFGVMSDKGLRDTGFFTAVRHPSYTLEALMFMVMFVPGLTTPIQWITAGSFLLKYWLRSEREDHFLGVAMGPEHEAYRRQVPFKFVPGLY
;
A
#
# COMPACT_ATOMS: atom_id res chain seq x y z
N MET A 1 -25.43 -20.24 23.56
CA MET A 1 -24.29 -19.30 23.65
C MET A 1 -24.41 -18.52 24.94
N SER A 2 -23.31 -18.28 25.66
CA SER A 2 -23.32 -17.41 26.84
C SER A 2 -23.64 -15.96 26.44
N SER A 3 -24.17 -15.17 27.37
CA SER A 3 -24.44 -13.73 27.18
C SER A 3 -23.19 -12.96 26.74
N LEU A 4 -22.00 -13.40 27.19
CA LEU A 4 -20.72 -12.81 26.84
C LEU A 4 -20.33 -13.05 25.37
N SER A 5 -20.48 -14.27 24.84
CA SER A 5 -20.17 -14.55 23.43
C SER A 5 -21.00 -13.68 22.50
N ALA A 6 -22.32 -13.61 22.74
CA ALA A 6 -23.22 -12.79 21.95
C ALA A 6 -22.92 -11.28 22.06
N LEU A 7 -22.34 -10.84 23.18
CA LEU A 7 -21.87 -9.46 23.34
C LEU A 7 -20.61 -9.22 22.49
N ILE A 8 -19.64 -10.12 22.52
CA ILE A 8 -18.41 -10.04 21.72
C ILE A 8 -18.74 -10.03 20.22
N ASP A 9 -19.59 -10.93 19.76
CA ASP A 9 -19.99 -11.03 18.35
C ASP A 9 -20.62 -9.72 17.85
N ARG A 10 -21.55 -9.15 18.64
CA ARG A 10 -22.15 -7.85 18.33
C ARG A 10 -21.13 -6.71 18.33
N GLY A 11 -20.16 -6.73 19.25
CA GLY A 11 -19.06 -5.78 19.28
C GLY A 11 -18.22 -5.83 18.01
N CYS A 12 -17.76 -7.02 17.62
CA CYS A 12 -17.01 -7.25 16.39
C CYS A 12 -17.77 -6.78 15.14
N GLN A 13 -19.06 -7.13 15.02
CA GLN A 13 -19.92 -6.67 13.91
C GLN A 13 -20.01 -5.15 13.83
N ARG A 14 -20.20 -4.47 14.96
CA ARG A 14 -20.34 -3.01 15.02
C ARG A 14 -19.03 -2.31 14.63
N LEU A 15 -17.91 -2.79 15.16
CA LEU A 15 -16.57 -2.27 14.85
C LEU A 15 -16.20 -2.51 13.38
N TYR A 16 -16.55 -3.68 12.84
CA TYR A 16 -16.35 -4.00 11.44
C TYR A 16 -17.09 -3.02 10.52
N VAL A 17 -18.39 -2.79 10.77
CA VAL A 17 -19.19 -1.84 10.01
C VAL A 17 -18.66 -0.42 10.15
N LEU A 18 -18.19 -0.02 11.33
CA LEU A 18 -17.55 1.29 11.53
C LEU A 18 -16.33 1.44 10.61
N GLY A 19 -15.44 0.45 10.59
CA GLY A 19 -14.26 0.43 9.73
C GLY A 19 -14.62 0.59 8.25
N LEU A 20 -15.67 -0.11 7.78
CA LEU A 20 -16.15 0.02 6.41
C LEU A 20 -16.70 1.43 6.09
N ILE A 21 -17.51 1.99 6.99
CA ILE A 21 -18.09 3.33 6.80
C ILE A 21 -16.99 4.38 6.72
N LEU A 22 -16.07 4.38 7.69
CA LEU A 22 -15.02 5.39 7.75
C LEU A 22 -14.01 5.23 6.61
N GLY A 23 -13.57 4.00 6.32
CA GLY A 23 -12.68 3.75 5.20
C GLY A 23 -13.31 4.12 3.85
N GLY A 24 -14.59 3.77 3.64
CA GLY A 24 -15.32 4.17 2.43
C GLY A 24 -15.47 5.70 2.31
N LEU A 25 -15.74 6.39 3.40
CA LEU A 25 -15.88 7.85 3.42
C LEU A 25 -14.54 8.55 3.14
N VAL A 26 -13.44 8.07 3.73
CA VAL A 26 -12.09 8.58 3.43
C VAL A 26 -11.77 8.45 1.94
N LEU A 27 -12.02 7.28 1.35
CA LEU A 27 -11.77 7.06 -0.08
C LEU A 27 -12.66 7.93 -0.98
N ALA A 28 -13.91 8.18 -0.57
CA ALA A 28 -14.84 9.01 -1.33
C ALA A 28 -14.49 10.51 -1.27
N LEU A 29 -13.95 10.99 -0.15
CA LEU A 29 -13.58 12.39 0.05
C LEU A 29 -12.21 12.74 -0.53
N ALA A 30 -11.29 11.78 -0.64
CA ALA A 30 -9.92 12.05 -1.09
C ALA A 30 -9.81 12.74 -2.47
N PRO A 31 -10.59 12.40 -3.52
CA PRO A 31 -10.55 13.13 -4.78
C PRO A 31 -11.00 14.59 -4.65
N LEU A 32 -11.99 14.86 -3.78
CA LEU A 32 -12.46 16.22 -3.52
C LEU A 32 -11.40 17.03 -2.76
N HIS A 33 -10.75 16.41 -1.78
CA HIS A 33 -9.63 17.00 -1.06
C HIS A 33 -8.48 17.33 -2.01
N GLY A 34 -8.05 16.36 -2.83
CA GLY A 34 -6.97 16.54 -3.79
C GLY A 34 -7.26 17.64 -4.80
N ALA A 35 -8.51 17.82 -5.22
CA ALA A 35 -8.92 18.93 -6.09
C ALA A 35 -8.84 20.32 -5.40
N ALA A 36 -8.82 20.35 -4.07
CA ALA A 36 -8.67 21.56 -3.26
C ALA A 36 -7.26 21.75 -2.67
N THR A 37 -6.39 20.76 -2.79
CA THR A 37 -4.97 20.86 -2.41
C THR A 37 -4.20 21.57 -3.50
N VAL A 38 -3.39 22.56 -3.10
CA VAL A 38 -2.47 23.26 -4.01
C VAL A 38 -1.04 22.83 -3.73
N HIS A 39 -0.17 22.91 -4.74
CA HIS A 39 1.22 22.44 -4.65
C HIS A 39 2.18 23.55 -5.08
N TRP A 40 2.73 24.27 -4.11
CA TRP A 40 3.63 25.40 -4.36
C TRP A 40 5.09 24.95 -4.29
N LEU A 41 5.86 25.27 -5.32
CA LEU A 41 7.24 24.84 -5.43
C LEU A 41 8.14 25.65 -4.48
N VAL A 42 9.02 24.96 -3.74
CA VAL A 42 10.14 25.60 -3.05
C VAL A 42 11.22 25.89 -4.09
N ILE A 43 11.44 27.17 -4.39
CA ILE A 43 12.35 27.59 -5.45
C ILE A 43 13.74 27.97 -4.94
N ARG A 44 13.84 28.42 -3.68
CA ARG A 44 15.11 28.90 -3.12
C ARG A 44 15.24 28.59 -1.64
N SER A 45 16.44 28.19 -1.23
CA SER A 45 16.83 28.14 0.18
C SER A 45 17.52 29.44 0.58
N LEU A 46 17.12 30.00 1.71
CA LEU A 46 17.63 31.26 2.24
C LEU A 46 18.38 31.04 3.56
N PRO A 47 19.24 31.98 3.98
CA PRO A 47 19.85 31.97 5.30
C PRO A 47 18.81 31.91 6.43
N ASP A 48 19.25 31.49 7.62
CA ASP A 48 18.44 31.45 8.85
C ASP A 48 17.21 30.55 8.76
N HIS A 49 17.35 29.40 8.08
CA HIS A 49 16.30 28.40 7.91
C HIS A 49 15.02 28.98 7.29
N ARG A 50 15.21 29.79 6.24
CA ARG A 50 14.12 30.32 5.43
C ARG A 50 14.10 29.65 4.07
N ILE A 51 12.92 29.63 3.47
CA ILE A 51 12.69 29.14 2.11
C ILE A 51 11.82 30.14 1.37
N GLU A 52 12.01 30.18 0.07
CA GLU A 52 11.18 30.92 -0.86
C GLU A 52 10.32 29.94 -1.65
N ILE A 53 9.03 30.21 -1.65
CA ILE A 53 7.99 29.41 -2.28
C ILE A 53 7.28 30.30 -3.32
N VAL A 54 6.97 29.75 -4.49
CA VAL A 54 6.14 30.43 -5.48
C VAL A 54 4.71 29.89 -5.40
N ALA A 55 3.79 30.74 -4.97
CA ALA A 55 2.36 30.47 -4.98
C ALA A 55 1.76 30.96 -6.30
N ASP A 56 1.27 30.03 -7.11
CA ASP A 56 0.58 30.26 -8.39
C ASP A 56 -0.94 30.48 -8.23
N THR A 57 -1.42 30.37 -7.00
CA THR A 57 -2.81 30.52 -6.57
C THR A 57 -2.90 31.61 -5.49
N ALA A 58 -4.04 31.75 -4.81
CA ALA A 58 -4.19 32.72 -3.73
C ALA A 58 -3.07 32.53 -2.69
N PRO A 59 -2.25 33.55 -2.41
CA PRO A 59 -1.11 33.39 -1.52
C PRO A 59 -1.59 33.14 -0.09
N PRO A 60 -0.79 32.43 0.72
CA PRO A 60 -1.13 32.14 2.12
C PRO A 60 -1.11 33.41 2.97
N GLU A 61 -1.71 33.36 4.15
CA GLU A 61 -1.62 34.45 5.13
C GLU A 61 -0.29 34.42 5.88
N VAL A 62 0.21 35.60 6.29
CA VAL A 62 1.37 35.67 7.18
C VAL A 62 1.04 35.00 8.51
N GLY A 63 1.92 34.13 9.00
CA GLY A 63 1.71 33.27 10.16
C GLY A 63 1.06 31.92 9.84
N GLN A 64 0.55 31.72 8.62
CA GLN A 64 0.05 30.40 8.21
C GLN A 64 1.17 29.36 8.23
N VAL A 65 0.85 28.16 8.72
CA VAL A 65 1.78 27.03 8.74
C VAL A 65 1.53 26.16 7.51
N LEU A 66 2.56 25.95 6.71
CA LEU A 66 2.53 25.20 5.47
C LEU A 66 3.16 23.82 5.66
N PRO A 67 2.47 22.72 5.29
CA PRO A 67 3.07 21.39 5.31
C PRO A 67 4.01 21.22 4.11
N ILE A 68 5.28 20.96 4.40
CA ILE A 68 6.32 20.78 3.39
C ILE A 68 6.47 19.31 3.08
N HIS A 69 6.36 18.95 1.80
CA HIS A 69 6.46 17.59 1.31
C HIS A 69 7.65 17.45 0.35
N ARG A 70 8.28 16.28 0.36
CA ARG A 70 9.20 15.87 -0.69
C ARG A 70 8.53 14.77 -1.50
N HIS A 71 8.26 15.07 -2.76
CA HIS A 71 7.32 14.38 -3.63
C HIS A 71 7.94 13.09 -4.19
N ASN A 72 8.06 12.09 -3.32
CA ASN A 72 8.56 10.75 -3.64
C ASN A 72 7.42 9.74 -3.45
N PRO A 73 7.17 8.81 -4.40
CA PRO A 73 6.18 7.74 -4.23
C PRO A 73 6.29 7.00 -2.89
N SER A 74 7.51 6.79 -2.41
CA SER A 74 7.73 6.10 -1.14
C SER A 74 7.46 6.96 0.11
N TRP A 75 7.26 8.27 0.00
CA TRP A 75 7.10 9.20 1.13
C TRP A 75 5.73 9.88 1.11
N ARG A 76 4.92 9.60 2.13
CA ARG A 76 3.52 10.04 2.21
C ARG A 76 3.26 11.10 3.29
N TYR A 77 4.30 11.45 4.02
CA TYR A 77 4.23 12.39 5.14
C TYR A 77 4.97 13.67 4.80
N PRO A 78 4.53 14.81 5.35
CA PRO A 78 5.33 16.02 5.26
C PRO A 78 6.71 15.76 5.86
N ILE A 79 7.74 16.30 5.23
CA ILE A 79 9.10 16.31 5.78
C ILE A 79 9.23 17.27 6.96
N GLY A 80 8.30 18.22 7.08
CA GLY A 80 8.21 19.19 8.17
C GLY A 80 7.18 20.27 7.88
N ARG A 81 7.21 21.36 8.65
CA ARG A 81 6.29 22.50 8.53
C ARG A 81 7.06 23.81 8.47
N ALA A 82 6.60 24.75 7.65
CA ALA A 82 7.18 26.10 7.56
C ALA A 82 6.12 27.15 7.86
N THR A 83 6.46 28.21 8.58
CA THR A 83 5.55 29.32 8.92
C THR A 83 5.82 30.48 7.97
N VAL A 84 4.77 31.01 7.34
CA VAL A 84 4.87 32.15 6.43
C VAL A 84 5.27 33.40 7.19
N GLU A 85 6.36 34.04 6.79
CA GLU A 85 6.86 35.29 7.38
C GLU A 85 6.44 36.52 6.56
N SER A 86 6.45 36.40 5.23
CA SER A 86 6.07 37.50 4.36
C SER A 86 5.59 37.01 2.99
N VAL A 87 4.71 37.79 2.37
CA VAL A 87 4.15 37.54 1.04
C VAL A 87 4.38 38.77 0.18
N GLN A 88 4.99 38.59 -0.98
CA GLN A 88 5.30 39.64 -1.96
C GLN A 88 4.83 39.20 -3.35
N GLY A 89 3.58 39.50 -3.68
CA GLY A 89 2.95 38.97 -4.89
C GLY A 89 2.86 37.43 -4.84
N PRO A 90 3.39 36.69 -5.84
CA PRO A 90 3.41 35.23 -5.82
C PRO A 90 4.53 34.64 -4.95
N VAL A 91 5.45 35.47 -4.45
CA VAL A 91 6.60 35.01 -3.67
C VAL A 91 6.25 34.97 -2.19
N VAL A 92 6.43 33.81 -1.59
CA VAL A 92 6.17 33.54 -0.17
C VAL A 92 7.49 33.19 0.50
N ILE A 93 7.85 33.95 1.53
CA ILE A 93 9.00 33.64 2.39
C ILE A 93 8.46 32.93 3.63
N ALA A 94 8.94 31.73 3.89
CA ALA A 94 8.57 30.95 5.06
C ALA A 94 9.80 30.50 5.85
N ARG A 95 9.69 30.50 7.18
CA ARG A 95 10.73 29.99 8.09
C ARG A 95 10.37 28.59 8.56
N PHE A 96 11.37 27.73 8.67
CA PHE A 96 11.21 26.38 9.18
C PHE A 96 12.18 26.12 10.34
N ASP A 97 11.83 25.17 11.21
CA ASP A 97 12.72 24.70 12.28
C ASP A 97 13.36 23.36 11.85
N PRO A 98 14.66 23.32 11.54
CA PRO A 98 15.34 22.09 11.11
C PRO A 98 15.24 20.94 12.12
N SER A 99 15.08 21.23 13.41
CA SER A 99 15.00 20.20 14.46
C SER A 99 13.68 19.42 14.43
N THR A 100 12.64 20.01 13.84
CA THR A 100 11.31 19.41 13.66
C THR A 100 11.16 18.68 12.34
N PHE A 101 12.12 18.84 11.43
CA PHE A 101 12.08 18.21 10.12
C PHE A 101 12.57 16.77 10.21
N ARG A 102 11.78 15.84 9.68
CA ARG A 102 12.15 14.42 9.58
C ARG A 102 13.31 14.19 8.63
N TRP A 103 13.44 15.05 7.62
CA TRP A 103 14.56 15.07 6.69
C TRP A 103 15.04 16.49 6.45
N PRO A 104 16.35 16.71 6.23
CA PRO A 104 16.87 18.03 5.94
C PRO A 104 16.13 18.68 4.77
N MET A 105 15.79 19.96 4.88
CA MET A 105 15.15 20.74 3.79
C MET A 105 15.97 20.64 2.50
N GLY A 106 17.31 20.58 2.64
CA GLY A 106 18.29 20.64 1.56
C GLY A 106 18.32 21.99 0.87
N ARG A 107 19.16 22.09 -0.17
CA ARG A 107 19.37 23.31 -0.93
C ARG A 107 18.48 23.32 -2.17
N HIS A 108 17.82 24.44 -2.38
CA HIS A 108 16.96 24.73 -3.53
C HIS A 108 17.41 26.02 -4.20
N ALA A 109 17.34 26.04 -5.52
CA ALA A 109 17.75 27.14 -6.38
C ALA A 109 16.91 27.17 -7.66
N THR A 110 17.03 28.26 -8.40
CA THR A 110 16.50 28.47 -9.75
C THR A 110 17.66 28.83 -10.68
N VAL A 111 17.62 28.33 -11.91
CA VAL A 111 18.55 28.76 -12.96
C VAL A 111 18.15 30.16 -13.43
N ILE A 112 19.02 31.14 -13.23
CA ILE A 112 18.78 32.53 -13.65
C ILE A 112 19.39 32.84 -15.03
N GLU A 113 20.44 32.11 -15.43
CA GLU A 113 21.11 32.32 -16.70
C GLU A 113 21.72 31.00 -17.21
N GLU A 114 21.71 30.79 -18.53
CA GLU A 114 22.35 29.65 -19.19
C GLU A 114 23.48 30.15 -20.11
N ARG A 115 24.70 29.65 -19.87
CA ARG A 115 25.95 30.01 -20.56
C ARG A 115 26.59 28.76 -21.16
N GLY A 116 25.96 28.20 -22.19
CA GLY A 116 26.46 27.00 -22.86
C GLY A 116 26.40 25.74 -21.97
N GLN A 117 27.53 25.31 -21.42
CA GLN A 117 27.60 24.16 -20.49
C GLN A 117 27.56 24.56 -19.02
N GLU A 118 27.42 25.85 -18.74
CA GLU A 118 27.37 26.40 -17.39
C GLU A 118 26.04 27.13 -17.19
N VAL A 119 25.54 27.10 -15.97
CA VAL A 119 24.33 27.80 -15.56
C VAL A 119 24.62 28.62 -14.32
N VAL A 120 24.02 29.80 -14.24
CA VAL A 120 24.06 30.62 -13.04
C VAL A 120 22.82 30.30 -12.23
N LEU A 121 23.02 30.03 -10.94
CA LEU A 121 22.00 29.67 -9.96
C LEU A 121 21.85 30.81 -8.95
N ASP A 122 20.63 31.07 -8.47
CA ASP A 122 20.32 32.00 -7.38
C ASP A 122 20.64 31.43 -5.97
N LEU A 123 21.74 30.67 -5.89
CA LEU A 123 22.19 29.96 -4.69
C LEU A 123 23.58 30.42 -4.33
N GLY A 124 23.79 31.08 -3.20
CA GLY A 124 25.11 31.54 -2.76
C GLY A 124 25.66 30.80 -1.54
N PHE A 125 26.84 31.21 -1.04
CA PHE A 125 27.45 30.63 0.17
C PHE A 125 26.57 30.83 1.40
N GLY A 126 25.76 31.90 1.45
CA GLY A 126 24.83 32.17 2.55
C GLY A 126 23.72 31.12 2.69
N ALA A 127 23.40 30.42 1.60
CA ALA A 127 22.51 29.25 1.59
C ALA A 127 23.27 27.92 1.81
N GLY A 128 24.55 28.01 2.18
CA GLY A 128 25.44 26.87 2.44
C GLY A 128 25.99 26.19 1.20
N ALA A 129 25.95 26.81 0.02
CA ALA A 129 26.52 26.21 -1.20
C ALA A 129 28.05 26.11 -1.13
N THR A 130 28.59 25.05 -1.72
CA THR A 130 30.04 24.79 -1.78
C THR A 130 30.43 24.32 -3.18
N VAL A 131 31.66 24.63 -3.61
CA VAL A 131 32.22 24.08 -4.85
C VAL A 131 32.21 22.54 -4.77
N GLY A 132 31.83 21.90 -5.87
CA GLY A 132 31.66 20.45 -5.97
C GLY A 132 30.28 19.94 -5.57
N LEU A 133 29.41 20.78 -5.01
CA LEU A 133 28.04 20.42 -4.67
C LEU A 133 27.31 19.89 -5.91
N ARG A 134 26.71 18.71 -5.77
CA ARG A 134 25.91 18.09 -6.82
C ARG A 134 24.44 18.46 -6.63
N LEU A 135 23.84 19.00 -7.67
CA LEU A 135 22.42 19.35 -7.70
C LEU A 135 21.74 18.63 -8.86
N ASN A 136 20.43 18.45 -8.76
CA ASN A 136 19.58 17.94 -9.82
C ASN A 136 18.66 19.06 -10.29
N GLY A 137 18.65 19.32 -11.60
CA GLY A 137 17.64 20.20 -12.20
C GLY A 137 16.37 19.41 -12.50
N LEU A 138 15.25 20.01 -12.13
CA LEU A 138 13.92 19.48 -12.30
C LEU A 138 13.26 20.17 -13.50
N THR A 139 12.85 19.37 -14.47
CA THR A 139 12.02 19.84 -15.59
C THR A 139 10.60 19.35 -15.31
N GLY A 140 9.78 20.22 -14.69
CA GLY A 140 8.53 19.80 -14.05
C GLY A 140 8.80 18.95 -12.81
N ASP A 141 8.26 17.73 -12.75
CA ASP A 141 8.40 16.82 -11.60
C ASP A 141 9.57 15.83 -11.71
N ARG A 142 10.33 15.85 -12.81
CA ARG A 142 11.35 14.85 -13.09
C ARG A 142 12.75 15.45 -13.09
N ALA A 143 13.67 14.79 -12.38
CA ALA A 143 15.09 15.09 -12.48
C ALA A 143 15.65 14.65 -13.83
N GLY A 144 15.90 15.62 -14.72
CA GLY A 144 16.51 15.39 -16.04
C GLY A 144 17.94 15.92 -16.16
N LEU A 145 18.36 16.76 -15.21
CA LEU A 145 19.59 17.52 -15.26
C LEU A 145 20.42 17.22 -14.01
N VAL A 146 21.73 17.03 -14.17
CA VAL A 146 22.69 16.93 -13.05
C VAL A 146 23.69 18.06 -13.22
N LEU A 147 23.80 18.88 -12.18
CA LEU A 147 24.68 20.04 -12.11
C LEU A 147 25.76 19.80 -11.06
N ARG A 148 26.93 20.40 -11.28
CA ARG A 148 28.01 20.48 -10.29
C ARG A 148 28.42 21.92 -10.12
N VAL A 149 28.27 22.45 -8.91
CA VAL A 149 28.69 23.81 -8.57
C VAL A 149 30.21 23.93 -8.74
N ILE A 150 30.67 24.92 -9.49
CA ILE A 150 32.08 25.19 -9.78
C ILE A 150 32.57 26.51 -9.19
N GLU A 151 31.65 27.45 -8.97
CA GLU A 151 31.93 28.75 -8.36
C GLU A 151 30.78 29.12 -7.43
N VAL A 152 31.09 29.74 -6.30
CA VAL A 152 30.11 30.20 -5.30
C VAL A 152 30.43 31.64 -4.94
N SER A 153 29.44 32.52 -5.07
CA SER A 153 29.45 33.91 -4.59
C SER A 153 28.50 34.07 -3.39
N GLU A 154 28.31 35.30 -2.91
CA GLU A 154 27.39 35.57 -1.79
C GLU A 154 25.94 35.21 -2.08
N GLN A 155 25.47 35.52 -3.29
CA GLN A 155 24.07 35.38 -3.68
C GLN A 155 23.84 34.39 -4.82
N THR A 156 24.88 34.07 -5.59
CA THR A 156 24.78 33.21 -6.77
C THR A 156 25.85 32.13 -6.78
N SER A 157 25.64 31.09 -7.58
CA SER A 157 26.64 30.07 -7.87
C SER A 157 26.66 29.81 -9.36
N VAL A 158 27.83 29.48 -9.90
CA VAL A 158 27.95 28.94 -11.26
C VAL A 158 28.06 27.43 -11.14
N ALA A 159 27.25 26.70 -11.91
CA ALA A 159 27.27 25.25 -11.95
C ALA A 159 27.46 24.75 -13.38
N ARG A 160 28.27 23.70 -13.54
CA ARG A 160 28.47 23.01 -14.80
C ARG A 160 27.44 21.91 -14.99
N ILE A 161 26.91 21.78 -16.19
CA ILE A 161 26.06 20.67 -16.61
C ILE A 161 26.91 19.41 -16.73
N VAL A 162 26.65 18.43 -15.87
CA VAL A 162 27.34 17.13 -15.86
C VAL A 162 26.61 16.12 -16.73
N ARG A 163 25.27 16.12 -16.65
CA ARG A 163 24.41 15.21 -17.40
C ARG A 163 23.10 15.90 -17.71
N ARG A 164 22.61 15.71 -18.93
CA ARG A 164 21.32 16.21 -19.39
C ARG A 164 20.61 15.10 -20.16
N SER A 165 19.45 14.66 -19.70
CA SER A 165 18.67 13.60 -20.35
C SER A 165 17.48 14.12 -21.16
N ASP A 166 17.13 15.38 -21.02
CA ASP A 166 16.04 16.05 -21.73
C ASP A 166 16.51 16.71 -23.03
N LYS A 167 15.57 16.98 -23.94
CA LYS A 167 15.81 17.64 -25.23
C LYS A 167 16.39 19.06 -25.01
N PRO A 168 17.14 19.61 -25.98
CA PRO A 168 17.65 20.98 -25.89
C PRO A 168 16.48 21.97 -25.79
N GLY A 169 16.30 22.53 -24.60
CA GLY A 169 15.40 23.65 -24.28
C GLY A 169 16.11 24.62 -23.32
N GLY A 170 15.61 25.84 -23.16
CA GLY A 170 16.21 26.79 -22.22
C GLY A 170 16.07 26.29 -20.78
N LEU A 171 17.15 26.39 -20.00
CA LEU A 171 17.17 26.00 -18.58
C LEU A 171 16.76 27.14 -17.64
N VAL A 172 16.68 28.38 -18.13
CA VAL A 172 16.29 29.54 -17.31
C VAL A 172 14.90 29.34 -16.71
N GLY A 173 14.78 29.51 -15.39
CA GLY A 173 13.58 29.25 -14.61
C GLY A 173 13.44 27.81 -14.12
N ALA A 174 14.32 26.88 -14.52
CA ALA A 174 14.28 25.52 -14.00
C ALA A 174 14.66 25.50 -12.51
N SER A 175 13.90 24.73 -11.73
CA SER A 175 14.19 24.49 -10.32
C SER A 175 15.32 23.48 -10.18
N VAL A 176 16.20 23.72 -9.22
CA VAL A 176 17.40 22.95 -8.94
C VAL A 176 17.44 22.60 -7.47
N THR A 177 17.71 21.34 -7.15
CA THR A 177 17.70 20.85 -5.77
C THR A 177 18.69 19.72 -5.54
N GLU A 178 19.13 19.51 -4.29
CA GLU A 178 19.98 18.37 -3.92
C GLU A 178 19.29 17.01 -4.13
N PHE A 179 17.96 17.01 -4.22
CA PHE A 179 17.17 15.78 -4.30
C PHE A 179 16.77 15.43 -5.74
N ALA A 180 16.38 14.18 -5.95
CA ALA A 180 15.89 13.70 -7.24
C ALA A 180 14.43 14.07 -7.52
N VAL A 181 13.74 14.70 -6.56
CA VAL A 181 12.31 15.00 -6.58
C VAL A 181 12.06 16.41 -6.02
N PRO A 182 10.99 17.10 -6.45
CA PRO A 182 10.67 18.43 -5.95
C PRO A 182 10.31 18.43 -4.46
N THR A 183 10.60 19.55 -3.81
CA THR A 183 10.08 19.88 -2.48
C THR A 183 9.02 20.96 -2.65
N ARG A 184 7.84 20.74 -2.07
CA ARG A 184 6.67 21.62 -2.24
C ARG A 184 5.99 21.89 -0.90
N ALA A 185 5.41 23.08 -0.78
CA ALA A 185 4.36 23.33 0.21
C ALA A 185 3.03 22.87 -0.37
N SER A 186 2.27 22.08 0.40
CA SER A 186 1.04 21.46 -0.11
C SER A 186 -0.18 21.73 0.78
N PRO A 187 -0.60 23.00 0.98
CA PRO A 187 -1.74 23.31 1.84
C PRO A 187 -3.08 22.99 1.16
N LEU A 188 -4.11 22.82 1.99
CA LEU A 188 -5.50 22.72 1.57
C LEU A 188 -6.05 24.13 1.36
N ALA A 189 -6.26 24.53 0.10
CA ALA A 189 -6.66 25.90 -0.24
C ALA A 189 -8.14 26.22 0.06
N SER A 190 -8.97 25.22 0.36
CA SER A 190 -10.42 25.41 0.57
C SER A 190 -10.86 25.06 1.98
N THR A 191 -11.14 26.09 2.78
CA THR A 191 -11.76 25.93 4.11
C THR A 191 -13.14 25.29 4.03
N ALA A 192 -13.91 25.55 2.96
CA ALA A 192 -15.22 24.93 2.74
C ALA A 192 -15.14 23.41 2.58
N VAL A 193 -14.10 22.91 1.86
CA VAL A 193 -13.86 21.47 1.73
C VAL A 193 -13.48 20.87 3.08
N ALA A 194 -12.60 21.53 3.86
CA ALA A 194 -12.26 21.08 5.21
C ALA A 194 -13.51 20.96 6.12
N TRP A 195 -14.39 21.97 6.09
CA TRP A 195 -15.64 21.94 6.86
C TRP A 195 -16.57 20.81 6.42
N LEU A 196 -16.73 20.60 5.11
CA LEU A 196 -17.54 19.51 4.58
C LEU A 196 -17.01 18.14 5.02
N GLU A 197 -15.70 17.92 4.94
CA GLU A 197 -15.05 16.71 5.43
C GLU A 197 -15.34 16.48 6.92
N GLY A 198 -15.09 17.50 7.74
CA GLY A 198 -15.34 17.44 9.19
C GLY A 198 -16.80 17.12 9.51
N LEU A 199 -17.76 17.75 8.82
CA LEU A 199 -19.18 17.50 8.99
C LEU A 199 -19.58 16.08 8.57
N LEU A 200 -19.08 15.58 7.44
CA LEU A 200 -19.41 14.23 6.97
C LEU A 200 -18.78 13.16 7.85
N LEU A 201 -17.52 13.32 8.26
CA LEU A 201 -16.82 12.39 9.16
C LEU A 201 -17.45 12.40 10.57
N GLY A 202 -17.65 13.58 11.14
CA GLY A 202 -18.29 13.74 12.45
C GLY A 202 -19.75 13.27 12.43
N GLY A 203 -20.49 13.57 11.37
CA GLY A 203 -21.85 13.09 11.15
C GLY A 203 -21.93 11.58 11.05
N ALA A 204 -21.02 10.93 10.31
CA ALA A 204 -20.96 9.47 10.22
C ALA A 204 -20.67 8.82 11.58
N LEU A 205 -19.73 9.37 12.36
CA LEU A 205 -19.43 8.90 13.72
C LEU A 205 -20.62 9.08 14.66
N LEU A 206 -21.28 10.24 14.62
CA LEU A 206 -22.46 10.52 15.45
C LEU A 206 -23.61 9.56 15.11
N LEU A 207 -23.91 9.37 13.82
CA LEU A 207 -24.96 8.46 13.37
C LEU A 207 -24.65 7.00 13.76
N TRP A 208 -23.39 6.58 13.62
CA TRP A 208 -22.96 5.26 14.09
C TRP A 208 -23.09 5.13 15.60
N GLY A 209 -22.65 6.14 16.36
CA GLY A 209 -22.73 6.20 17.82
C GLY A 209 -24.17 6.13 18.33
N VAL A 210 -25.08 6.95 17.79
CA VAL A 210 -26.53 6.89 18.08
C VAL A 210 -27.09 5.50 17.73
N GLY A 211 -26.62 4.94 16.62
CA GLY A 211 -26.92 3.57 16.23
C GLY A 211 -26.58 2.53 17.30
N LEU A 212 -25.53 2.71 18.12
CA LEU A 212 -25.18 1.76 19.18
C LEU A 212 -26.24 1.65 20.28
N TRP A 213 -26.93 2.76 20.58
CA TRP A 213 -27.92 2.89 21.66
C TRP A 213 -29.29 2.37 21.27
N HIS A 214 -29.64 2.42 19.99
CA HIS A 214 -30.87 1.82 19.51
C HIS A 214 -30.64 0.34 19.17
N PRO A 215 -31.59 -0.57 19.43
CA PRO A 215 -31.47 -1.98 19.03
C PRO A 215 -31.62 -2.20 17.50
N GLY A 216 -31.55 -1.15 16.67
CA GLY A 216 -31.77 -1.18 15.23
C GLY A 216 -30.74 -0.51 14.30
N PRO A 217 -29.45 -0.31 14.61
CA PRO A 217 -28.48 0.29 13.69
C PRO A 217 -28.29 -0.55 12.44
N GLY A 218 -28.39 -1.87 12.59
CA GLY A 218 -28.45 -2.79 11.47
C GLY A 218 -29.62 -2.49 10.54
N ARG A 219 -30.73 -1.91 11.01
CA ARG A 219 -31.85 -1.49 10.15
C ARG A 219 -31.53 -0.21 9.37
N ALA A 220 -30.91 0.80 9.98
CA ALA A 220 -30.53 2.02 9.27
C ALA A 220 -29.47 1.72 8.19
N TRP A 221 -28.42 0.97 8.57
CA TRP A 221 -27.43 0.45 7.62
C TRP A 221 -28.09 -0.42 6.54
N ALA A 222 -28.93 -1.39 6.91
CA ALA A 222 -29.62 -2.23 5.94
C ALA A 222 -30.59 -1.44 5.04
N LEU A 223 -31.22 -0.36 5.53
CA LEU A 223 -32.05 0.52 4.71
C LEU A 223 -31.18 1.28 3.69
N GLY A 224 -30.05 1.84 4.13
CA GLY A 224 -29.06 2.46 3.26
C GLY A 224 -28.56 1.47 2.20
N CYS A 225 -28.14 0.28 2.61
CA CYS A 225 -27.72 -0.79 1.71
C CYS A 225 -28.82 -1.23 0.75
N ARG A 226 -30.07 -1.35 1.20
CA ARG A 226 -31.22 -1.68 0.32
C ARG A 226 -31.47 -0.57 -0.70
N TRP A 227 -31.39 0.69 -0.29
CA TRP A 227 -31.55 1.84 -1.18
C TRP A 227 -30.42 1.90 -2.21
N VAL A 228 -29.16 1.78 -1.77
CA VAL A 228 -27.98 1.72 -2.65
C VAL A 228 -28.09 0.53 -3.60
N ARG A 229 -28.47 -0.65 -3.11
CA ARG A 229 -28.67 -1.84 -3.94
C ARG A 229 -29.77 -1.62 -4.98
N GLY A 230 -30.88 -0.98 -4.61
CA GLY A 230 -31.95 -0.61 -5.55
C GLY A 230 -31.48 0.38 -6.60
N ARG A 231 -30.73 1.41 -6.21
CA ARG A 231 -30.17 2.42 -7.12
C ARG A 231 -29.07 1.87 -8.02
N LEU A 232 -28.14 1.08 -7.50
CA LEU A 232 -27.09 0.42 -8.29
C LEU A 232 -27.70 -0.57 -9.28
N ALA A 233 -28.70 -1.34 -8.86
CA ALA A 233 -29.43 -2.24 -9.77
C ALA A 233 -30.17 -1.48 -10.88
N GLN A 234 -30.56 -0.22 -10.65
CA GLN A 234 -31.21 0.64 -11.63
C GLN A 234 -30.21 1.43 -12.50
N ALA A 235 -29.11 1.92 -11.93
CA ALA A 235 -28.17 2.85 -12.59
C ALA A 235 -27.06 2.15 -13.36
N ALA A 236 -26.67 0.95 -12.94
CA ALA A 236 -25.76 0.12 -13.69
C ALA A 236 -26.57 -1.00 -14.34
N SER A 237 -26.81 -0.93 -15.65
CA SER A 237 -27.13 -2.16 -16.36
C SER A 237 -25.96 -3.11 -16.06
N LEU A 238 -26.27 -4.29 -15.52
CA LEU A 238 -25.25 -5.33 -15.29
C LEU A 238 -24.37 -5.53 -16.53
N ALA A 239 -24.88 -5.19 -17.72
CA ALA A 239 -24.17 -5.13 -18.99
C ALA A 239 -23.02 -4.10 -19.01
N VAL A 240 -23.17 -2.86 -18.53
CA VAL A 240 -22.08 -1.85 -18.54
C VAL A 240 -20.98 -2.22 -17.56
N VAL A 241 -21.33 -2.66 -16.34
CA VAL A 241 -20.33 -3.15 -15.37
C VAL A 241 -19.63 -4.40 -15.89
N ARG A 242 -20.39 -5.34 -16.48
CA ARG A 242 -19.79 -6.51 -17.13
C ARG A 242 -18.92 -6.10 -18.32
N LEU A 243 -19.30 -5.13 -19.13
CA LEU A 243 -18.55 -4.69 -20.32
C LEU A 243 -17.25 -3.97 -19.91
N ALA A 244 -17.33 -3.03 -18.97
CA ALA A 244 -16.16 -2.35 -18.41
C ALA A 244 -15.21 -3.37 -17.76
N PHE A 245 -15.75 -4.33 -17.00
CA PHE A 245 -14.97 -5.43 -16.44
C PHE A 245 -14.41 -6.38 -17.52
N HIS A 246 -15.14 -6.66 -18.61
CA HIS A 246 -14.63 -7.45 -19.74
C HIS A 246 -13.52 -6.71 -20.50
N ALA A 247 -13.61 -5.39 -20.64
CA ALA A 247 -12.56 -4.57 -21.25
C ALA A 247 -11.33 -4.52 -20.35
N LEU A 248 -11.52 -4.23 -19.06
CA LEU A 248 -10.44 -4.23 -18.06
C LEU A 248 -9.78 -5.61 -17.96
N VAL A 249 -10.54 -6.68 -17.72
CA VAL A 249 -10.00 -8.03 -17.56
C VAL A 249 -9.52 -8.59 -18.90
N GLY A 250 -10.25 -8.43 -20.00
CA GLY A 250 -9.85 -8.95 -21.30
C GLY A 250 -8.60 -8.31 -21.91
N LEU A 251 -8.35 -7.02 -21.65
CA LEU A 251 -7.13 -6.32 -22.08
C LEU A 251 -6.00 -6.41 -21.04
N ALA A 252 -6.32 -6.32 -19.74
CA ALA A 252 -5.31 -6.42 -18.70
C ALA A 252 -4.81 -7.85 -18.51
N VAL A 253 -5.64 -8.88 -18.69
CA VAL A 253 -5.22 -10.27 -18.45
C VAL A 253 -4.02 -10.65 -19.32
N PRO A 254 -3.96 -10.39 -20.63
CA PRO A 254 -2.74 -10.67 -21.39
C PRO A 254 -1.60 -9.69 -21.13
N ALA A 255 -1.91 -8.40 -20.97
CA ALA A 255 -0.92 -7.36 -20.68
C ALA A 255 -0.23 -7.59 -19.32
N VAL A 256 -0.91 -8.26 -18.38
CA VAL A 256 -0.42 -8.65 -17.07
C VAL A 256 0.11 -10.08 -17.11
N LEU A 257 -0.66 -11.10 -17.53
CA LEU A 257 -0.26 -12.53 -17.46
C LEU A 257 1.04 -12.83 -18.21
N VAL A 258 1.26 -12.23 -19.37
CA VAL A 258 2.43 -12.57 -20.19
C VAL A 258 3.72 -12.08 -19.55
N PRO A 259 3.87 -10.79 -19.22
CA PRO A 259 5.00 -10.37 -18.44
C PRO A 259 4.94 -10.97 -17.03
N PHE A 260 3.79 -11.29 -16.45
CA PHE A 260 3.73 -12.01 -15.16
C PHE A 260 4.41 -13.37 -15.19
N VAL A 261 4.11 -14.23 -16.17
CA VAL A 261 4.76 -15.55 -16.32
C VAL A 261 6.27 -15.35 -16.52
N PHE A 262 6.65 -14.33 -17.28
CA PHE A 262 8.04 -14.04 -17.57
C PHE A 262 8.83 -13.49 -16.36
N TRP A 263 8.28 -12.49 -15.68
CA TRP A 263 8.88 -11.86 -14.50
C TRP A 263 8.86 -12.78 -13.29
N SER A 264 7.81 -13.60 -13.11
CA SER A 264 7.78 -14.59 -12.03
C SER A 264 8.81 -15.69 -12.24
N THR A 265 9.03 -16.16 -13.47
CA THR A 265 10.06 -17.18 -13.75
C THR A 265 11.47 -16.63 -13.55
N THR A 266 11.76 -15.40 -13.98
CA THR A 266 13.06 -14.75 -13.72
C THR A 266 13.25 -14.45 -12.23
N TRP A 267 12.23 -13.93 -11.54
CA TRP A 267 12.29 -13.63 -10.10
C TRP A 267 12.46 -14.90 -9.27
N ILE A 268 11.74 -15.99 -9.59
CA ILE A 268 11.89 -17.30 -8.93
C ILE A 268 13.30 -17.84 -9.19
N ALA A 269 13.78 -17.80 -10.43
CA ALA A 269 15.14 -18.25 -10.76
C ALA A 269 16.21 -17.45 -9.99
N HIS A 270 16.04 -16.13 -9.87
CA HIS A 270 16.96 -15.26 -9.15
C HIS A 270 16.90 -15.45 -7.62
N SER A 271 15.71 -15.70 -7.06
CA SER A 271 15.55 -15.97 -5.63
C SER A 271 16.06 -17.35 -5.26
N LEU A 272 15.79 -18.35 -6.09
CA LEU A 272 16.33 -19.70 -5.95
C LEU A 272 17.86 -19.70 -6.08
N SER A 273 18.42 -18.94 -7.03
CA SER A 273 19.87 -18.84 -7.17
C SER A 273 20.51 -18.16 -5.97
N ARG A 274 19.94 -17.06 -5.45
CA ARG A 274 20.40 -16.43 -4.21
C ARG A 274 20.33 -17.36 -3.01
N TRP A 275 19.25 -18.13 -2.89
CA TRP A 275 19.12 -19.15 -1.86
C TRP A 275 20.21 -20.21 -2.03
N LEU A 276 20.35 -20.84 -3.19
CA LEU A 276 21.38 -21.85 -3.45
C LEU A 276 22.82 -21.33 -3.22
N LEU A 277 23.10 -20.08 -3.61
CA LEU A 277 24.38 -19.41 -3.33
C LEU A 277 24.64 -19.26 -1.82
N SER A 278 23.60 -19.01 -1.01
CA SER A 278 23.74 -18.96 0.46
C SER A 278 24.12 -20.32 1.07
N TRP A 279 23.90 -21.42 0.34
CA TRP A 279 24.37 -22.77 0.69
C TRP A 279 25.73 -23.13 0.04
N GLY A 280 26.39 -22.17 -0.60
CA GLY A 280 27.67 -22.39 -1.28
C GLY A 280 27.56 -23.13 -2.62
N VAL A 281 26.36 -23.23 -3.22
CA VAL A 281 26.18 -23.84 -4.54
C VAL A 281 26.56 -22.82 -5.62
N PRO A 282 27.63 -23.04 -6.41
CA PRO A 282 28.02 -22.13 -7.47
C PRO A 282 27.02 -22.22 -8.64
N LEU A 283 26.31 -21.12 -8.90
CA LEU A 283 25.34 -21.03 -10.00
C LEU A 283 25.59 -19.76 -10.79
N THR A 284 25.73 -19.90 -12.11
CA THR A 284 25.66 -18.81 -13.07
C THR A 284 24.20 -18.41 -13.23
N VAL A 285 23.84 -17.25 -12.68
CA VAL A 285 22.50 -16.68 -12.89
C VAL A 285 22.43 -16.22 -14.35
N PRO A 286 21.50 -16.72 -15.17
CA PRO A 286 21.33 -16.20 -16.51
C PRO A 286 21.02 -14.70 -16.42
N PRO A 287 21.56 -13.87 -17.35
CA PRO A 287 21.26 -12.45 -17.36
C PRO A 287 19.74 -12.24 -17.45
N PRO A 288 19.21 -11.16 -16.85
CA PRO A 288 17.82 -10.81 -17.05
C PRO A 288 17.53 -10.73 -18.54
N PHE A 289 16.36 -11.20 -18.95
CA PHE A 289 15.95 -11.12 -20.34
C PHE A 289 15.99 -9.66 -20.83
N PRO A 290 16.36 -9.41 -22.10
CA PRO A 290 16.41 -8.05 -22.64
C PRO A 290 15.02 -7.42 -22.66
N ASP A 291 14.92 -6.17 -22.18
CA ASP A 291 13.67 -5.39 -22.13
C ASP A 291 12.97 -5.29 -23.50
N SER A 292 13.74 -5.38 -24.60
CA SER A 292 13.23 -5.37 -25.96
C SER A 292 12.37 -6.59 -26.34
N ALA A 293 12.46 -7.71 -25.62
CA ALA A 293 11.65 -8.91 -25.86
C ALA A 293 10.25 -8.82 -25.24
N LEU A 294 10.05 -7.94 -24.25
CA LEU A 294 8.82 -7.86 -23.47
C LEU A 294 7.59 -7.44 -24.31
N PRO A 295 7.68 -6.45 -25.23
CA PRO A 295 6.55 -6.07 -26.09
C PRO A 295 6.13 -7.20 -27.04
N MET A 296 7.11 -7.90 -27.63
CA MET A 296 6.84 -9.04 -28.54
C MET A 296 6.19 -10.20 -27.79
N ALA A 297 6.67 -10.51 -26.58
CA ALA A 297 6.04 -11.51 -25.72
C ALA A 297 4.59 -11.12 -25.40
N ARG A 298 4.33 -9.87 -24.98
CA ARG A 298 2.97 -9.35 -24.70
C ARG A 298 2.02 -9.53 -25.88
N ILE A 299 2.46 -9.19 -27.09
CA ILE A 299 1.67 -9.37 -28.31
C ILE A 299 1.40 -10.85 -28.56
N ALA A 300 2.43 -11.70 -28.52
CA ALA A 300 2.30 -13.14 -28.78
C ALA A 300 1.38 -13.84 -27.77
N GLY A 301 1.54 -13.54 -26.47
CA GLY A 301 0.68 -14.13 -25.44
C GLY A 301 -0.74 -13.54 -25.43
N GLY A 302 -0.92 -12.28 -25.83
CA GLY A 302 -2.22 -11.71 -26.17
C GLY A 302 -2.92 -12.47 -27.28
N VAL A 303 -2.24 -12.66 -28.41
CA VAL A 303 -2.76 -13.44 -29.55
C VAL A 303 -3.06 -14.88 -29.14
N ALA A 304 -2.19 -15.53 -28.37
CA ALA A 304 -2.40 -16.90 -27.90
C ALA A 304 -3.60 -17.02 -26.94
N TYR A 305 -3.76 -16.07 -26.02
CA TYR A 305 -4.89 -16.02 -25.09
C TYR A 305 -6.21 -15.79 -25.83
N TYR A 306 -6.27 -14.80 -26.72
CA TYR A 306 -7.47 -14.54 -27.54
C TYR A 306 -7.77 -15.72 -28.48
N GLY A 307 -6.75 -16.34 -29.07
CA GLY A 307 -6.89 -17.56 -29.87
C GLY A 307 -7.46 -18.73 -29.06
N TRP A 308 -7.04 -18.90 -27.82
CA TRP A 308 -7.60 -19.90 -26.90
C TRP A 308 -9.05 -19.58 -26.50
N LEU A 309 -9.39 -18.31 -26.23
CA LEU A 309 -10.76 -17.88 -25.96
C LEU A 309 -11.70 -18.16 -27.14
N LEU A 310 -11.28 -17.79 -28.35
CA LEU A 310 -12.01 -18.05 -29.59
C LEU A 310 -12.20 -19.55 -29.82
N ARG A 311 -11.13 -20.34 -29.65
CA ARG A 311 -11.17 -21.81 -29.79
C ARG A 311 -12.12 -22.46 -28.79
N THR A 312 -12.13 -21.99 -27.55
CA THR A 312 -12.97 -22.56 -26.47
C THR A 312 -14.37 -21.96 -26.42
N ARG A 313 -14.71 -21.06 -27.37
CA ARG A 313 -15.94 -20.25 -27.37
C ARG A 313 -16.26 -19.69 -25.97
N SER A 314 -15.22 -19.30 -25.24
CA SER A 314 -15.33 -18.81 -23.87
C SER A 314 -15.09 -17.32 -23.86
N SER A 315 -15.88 -16.58 -23.08
CA SER A 315 -15.52 -15.21 -22.75
C SER A 315 -14.28 -15.23 -21.84
N PRO A 316 -13.46 -14.16 -21.80
CA PRO A 316 -12.33 -14.04 -20.87
C PRO A 316 -12.74 -14.40 -19.43
N LEU A 317 -13.94 -13.97 -19.03
CA LEU A 317 -14.54 -14.22 -17.72
C LEU A 317 -14.86 -15.70 -17.50
N LEU A 318 -15.48 -16.39 -18.46
CA LEU A 318 -15.80 -17.81 -18.34
C LEU A 318 -14.52 -18.67 -18.35
N ALA A 319 -13.54 -18.27 -19.14
CA ALA A 319 -12.23 -18.90 -19.21
C ALA A 319 -11.44 -18.75 -17.90
N LEU A 320 -11.36 -17.53 -17.37
CA LEU A 320 -10.78 -17.26 -16.05
C LEU A 320 -11.54 -18.04 -14.98
N TRP A 321 -12.87 -18.01 -14.99
CA TRP A 321 -13.69 -18.77 -14.07
C TRP A 321 -13.45 -20.28 -14.16
N ARG A 322 -13.34 -20.85 -15.36
CA ARG A 322 -13.02 -22.28 -15.57
C ARG A 322 -11.62 -22.63 -15.06
N ALA A 323 -10.65 -21.74 -15.25
CA ALA A 323 -9.32 -21.91 -14.70
C ALA A 323 -9.34 -21.84 -13.16
N LEU A 324 -10.16 -20.97 -12.58
CA LEU A 324 -10.30 -20.78 -11.13
C LEU A 324 -11.20 -21.82 -10.44
N SER A 325 -12.15 -22.40 -11.17
CA SER A 325 -13.13 -23.36 -10.65
C SER A 325 -12.45 -24.68 -10.26
N TYR A 326 -12.73 -25.18 -9.06
CA TYR A 326 -12.18 -26.45 -8.58
C TYR A 326 -12.79 -27.58 -9.39
N ARG A 327 -11.95 -28.46 -9.90
CA ARG A 327 -12.38 -29.84 -10.16
C ARG A 327 -12.11 -30.61 -8.90
N ARG A 328 -13.15 -31.26 -8.36
CA ARG A 328 -13.05 -32.14 -7.19
C ARG A 328 -11.98 -33.18 -7.47
N ILE A 329 -10.83 -33.04 -6.82
CA ILE A 329 -9.87 -34.13 -6.71
C ILE A 329 -10.29 -34.83 -5.43
N GLU A 330 -11.02 -35.93 -5.55
CA GLU A 330 -11.28 -36.79 -4.40
C GLU A 330 -9.93 -37.35 -3.96
N LEU A 331 -9.33 -36.72 -2.94
CA LEU A 331 -8.06 -37.11 -2.33
C LEU A 331 -8.28 -38.34 -1.43
N ALA A 332 -8.87 -39.40 -1.97
CA ALA A 332 -8.88 -40.70 -1.32
C ALA A 332 -7.48 -41.30 -1.48
N TRP A 333 -6.66 -41.16 -0.43
CA TRP A 333 -5.40 -41.90 -0.21
C TRP A 333 -4.41 -41.86 -1.38
N PHE A 334 -3.59 -40.81 -1.42
CA PHE A 334 -2.46 -40.79 -2.35
C PHE A 334 -1.45 -41.90 -1.98
N PRO A 335 -0.90 -42.62 -2.97
CA PRO A 335 0.28 -43.45 -2.72
C PRO A 335 1.39 -42.57 -2.13
N LEU A 336 2.09 -43.09 -1.12
CA LEU A 336 3.07 -42.40 -0.27
C LEU A 336 3.98 -41.42 -1.05
N GLY A 337 4.46 -41.82 -2.24
CA GLY A 337 5.32 -41.00 -3.09
C GLY A 337 4.69 -39.70 -3.61
N ARG A 338 3.40 -39.69 -3.99
CA ARG A 338 2.71 -38.46 -4.39
C ARG A 338 2.38 -37.57 -3.19
N GLY A 339 2.08 -38.18 -2.05
CA GLY A 339 1.90 -37.46 -0.78
C GLY A 339 3.16 -36.70 -0.37
N ILE A 340 4.33 -37.35 -0.46
CA ILE A 340 5.63 -36.71 -0.21
C ILE A 340 5.88 -35.54 -1.17
N GLY A 341 5.61 -35.71 -2.47
CA GLY A 341 5.81 -34.65 -3.46
C GLY A 341 4.93 -33.41 -3.20
N LEU A 342 3.63 -33.62 -2.97
CA LEU A 342 2.68 -32.54 -2.66
C LEU A 342 3.00 -31.87 -1.31
N TRP A 343 3.46 -32.64 -0.34
CA TRP A 343 3.84 -32.13 0.97
C TRP A 343 5.14 -31.32 0.92
N GLY A 344 6.15 -31.81 0.20
CA GLY A 344 7.38 -31.06 -0.06
C GLY A 344 7.10 -29.74 -0.78
N LEU A 345 6.17 -29.76 -1.73
CA LEU A 345 5.72 -28.57 -2.42
C LEU A 345 4.97 -27.59 -1.47
N HIS A 346 4.13 -28.10 -0.56
CA HIS A 346 3.50 -27.28 0.48
C HIS A 346 4.53 -26.68 1.45
N LEU A 347 5.55 -27.43 1.86
CA LEU A 347 6.64 -26.93 2.71
C LEU A 347 7.41 -25.79 2.04
N ILE A 348 7.69 -25.88 0.74
CA ILE A 348 8.35 -24.80 0.00
C ILE A 348 7.55 -23.50 0.11
N ILE A 349 6.22 -23.57 -0.02
CA ILE A 349 5.36 -22.39 0.17
C ILE A 349 5.38 -21.92 1.61
N ALA A 350 5.18 -22.82 2.57
CA ALA A 350 5.14 -22.48 3.98
C ALA A 350 6.45 -21.78 4.39
N TYR A 351 7.59 -22.27 3.88
CA TYR A 351 8.89 -21.63 4.02
C TYR A 351 8.95 -20.26 3.35
N ALA A 352 8.54 -20.13 2.09
CA ALA A 352 8.53 -18.84 1.39
C ALA A 352 7.67 -17.80 2.13
N PHE A 353 6.54 -18.21 2.69
CA PHE A 353 5.69 -17.35 3.53
C PHE A 353 6.33 -17.01 4.86
N ALA A 354 6.83 -18.00 5.59
CA ALA A 354 7.46 -17.77 6.88
C ALA A 354 8.67 -16.84 6.73
N SER A 355 9.49 -17.04 5.70
CA SER A 355 10.64 -16.18 5.37
C SER A 355 10.19 -14.75 5.06
N THR A 356 9.19 -14.57 4.20
CA THR A 356 8.58 -13.28 3.88
C THR A 356 8.08 -12.55 5.13
N LEU A 357 7.26 -13.23 5.93
CA LEU A 357 6.66 -12.66 7.13
C LEU A 357 7.72 -12.31 8.16
N THR A 358 8.73 -13.17 8.33
CA THR A 358 9.86 -12.90 9.23
C THR A 358 10.67 -11.68 8.76
N SER A 359 10.87 -11.52 7.46
CA SER A 359 11.53 -10.33 6.90
C SER A 359 10.72 -9.06 7.14
N PHE A 360 9.40 -9.09 6.94
CA PHE A 360 8.52 -7.96 7.27
C PHE A 360 8.51 -7.66 8.76
N LEU A 361 8.51 -8.68 9.62
CA LEU A 361 8.59 -8.50 11.07
C LEU A 361 9.91 -7.82 11.46
N GLY A 362 11.04 -8.29 10.94
CA GLY A 362 12.35 -7.68 11.19
C GLY A 362 12.43 -6.23 10.70
N SER A 363 11.85 -5.93 9.54
CA SER A 363 11.75 -4.57 9.02
C SER A 363 10.88 -3.68 9.92
N ASN A 364 9.68 -4.13 10.29
CA ASN A 364 8.79 -3.37 11.17
C ASN A 364 9.41 -3.09 12.53
N LEU A 365 10.09 -4.07 13.12
CA LEU A 365 10.77 -3.89 14.42
C LEU A 365 11.98 -2.96 14.31
N THR A 366 12.66 -2.95 13.16
CA THR A 366 13.75 -2.00 12.89
C THR A 366 13.22 -0.58 12.76
N GLU A 367 12.14 -0.36 11.99
CA GLU A 367 11.50 0.95 11.86
C GLU A 367 10.94 1.44 13.19
N LEU A 368 10.25 0.57 13.93
CA LEU A 368 9.77 0.87 15.28
C LEU A 368 10.93 1.26 16.21
N GLY A 369 12.06 0.54 16.14
CA GLY A 369 13.26 0.86 16.90
C GLY A 369 13.84 2.23 16.53
N ALA A 370 13.87 2.57 15.24
CA ALA A 370 14.36 3.86 14.76
C ALA A 370 13.48 5.03 15.22
N ILE A 371 12.16 4.83 15.32
CA ILE A 371 11.22 5.85 15.81
C ILE A 371 11.34 6.04 17.32
N LEU A 372 11.39 4.94 18.08
CA LEU A 372 11.39 4.99 19.55
C LEU A 372 12.77 5.36 20.14
N TRP A 373 13.86 5.01 19.44
CA TRP A 373 15.25 5.26 19.87
C TRP A 373 16.09 5.88 18.74
N PRO A 374 15.75 7.11 18.28
CA PRO A 374 16.45 7.75 17.18
C PRO A 374 17.94 7.97 17.51
N GLY A 375 18.82 7.66 16.56
CA GLY A 375 20.28 7.88 16.69
C GLY A 375 21.06 6.74 17.34
N THR A 376 20.38 5.69 17.85
CA THR A 376 21.07 4.54 18.47
C THR A 376 21.63 3.52 17.46
N GLY A 377 21.25 3.62 16.18
CA GLY A 377 21.64 2.66 15.15
C GLY A 377 21.10 1.24 15.40
N VAL A 378 20.12 1.08 16.29
CA VAL A 378 19.51 -0.22 16.62
C VAL A 378 18.77 -0.74 15.39
N SER A 379 19.36 -1.73 14.72
CA SER A 379 18.65 -2.56 13.74
C SER A 379 18.27 -3.90 14.39
N PHE A 380 17.15 -4.50 13.98
CA PHE A 380 16.72 -5.80 14.52
C PHE A 380 17.77 -6.89 14.29
N HIS A 381 18.50 -6.82 13.16
CA HIS A 381 19.62 -7.72 12.87
C HIS A 381 20.76 -7.59 13.87
N THR A 382 20.96 -6.39 14.44
CA THR A 382 21.92 -6.15 15.53
C THR A 382 21.42 -6.74 16.84
N VAL A 383 20.12 -6.68 17.14
CA VAL A 383 19.53 -7.21 18.39
C VAL A 383 19.54 -8.74 18.43
N ALA A 384 19.26 -9.41 17.31
CA ALA A 384 19.34 -10.88 17.24
C ALA A 384 20.77 -11.43 17.41
N GLY A 385 21.79 -10.61 17.10
CA GLY A 385 23.20 -10.95 17.27
C GLY A 385 23.86 -10.41 18.55
N ALA A 386 23.24 -9.50 19.29
CA ALA A 386 23.89 -8.78 20.39
C ALA A 386 23.15 -8.92 21.72
N GLN A 387 23.67 -9.78 22.60
CA GLN A 387 23.39 -9.75 24.04
C GLN A 387 23.69 -8.37 24.68
N ARG A 388 24.44 -7.48 24.00
CA ARG A 388 24.87 -6.18 24.52
C ARG A 388 23.88 -5.03 24.34
N SER A 389 22.89 -5.13 23.45
CA SER A 389 21.96 -4.02 23.17
C SER A 389 20.68 -4.04 24.01
N LEU A 390 20.30 -5.19 24.57
CA LEU A 390 19.09 -5.30 25.41
C LEU A 390 19.14 -4.41 26.67
N PRO A 391 20.25 -4.31 27.43
CA PRO A 391 20.34 -3.41 28.58
C PRO A 391 20.21 -1.93 28.20
N ILE A 392 20.69 -1.54 27.01
CA ILE A 392 20.59 -0.15 26.51
C ILE A 392 19.14 0.17 26.15
N VAL A 393 18.44 -0.74 25.47
CA VAL A 393 17.01 -0.60 25.15
C VAL A 393 16.16 -0.57 26.41
N LEU A 394 16.47 -1.40 27.42
CA LEU A 394 15.72 -1.43 28.68
C LEU A 394 16.03 -0.24 29.61
N SER A 395 17.19 0.41 29.46
CA SER A 395 17.59 1.57 30.28
C SER A 395 17.23 2.92 29.66
N THR A 396 16.88 2.97 28.37
CA THR A 396 16.44 4.20 27.70
C THR A 396 14.93 4.19 27.54
N LEU A 397 14.24 5.07 28.30
CA LEU A 397 12.81 5.27 28.12
C LEU A 397 12.54 5.75 26.68
N PRO A 398 11.55 5.18 25.98
CA PRO A 398 11.22 5.61 24.64
C PRO A 398 10.80 7.08 24.66
N THR A 399 11.50 7.92 23.91
CA THR A 399 11.15 9.33 23.75
C THR A 399 10.30 9.48 22.50
N VAL A 400 8.98 9.42 22.64
CA VAL A 400 8.08 9.73 21.54
C VAL A 400 8.03 11.26 21.41
N ARG A 401 8.58 11.78 20.30
CA ARG A 401 8.80 13.23 20.13
C ARG A 401 7.56 13.99 19.67
N ASP A 402 6.64 13.32 18.98
CA ASP A 402 5.42 13.93 18.45
C ASP A 402 4.28 12.91 18.26
N GLU A 403 3.08 13.42 17.97
CA GLU A 403 1.86 12.62 17.74
C GLU A 403 1.98 11.67 16.54
N LEU A 404 2.72 12.07 15.50
CA LEU A 404 2.91 11.26 14.30
C LEU A 404 3.77 10.03 14.61
N ALA A 405 4.81 10.19 15.43
CA ALA A 405 5.65 9.11 15.92
C ALA A 405 4.85 8.08 16.74
N VAL A 406 3.84 8.52 17.53
CA VAL A 406 2.91 7.60 18.22
C VAL A 406 2.13 6.77 17.20
N LEU A 407 1.56 7.40 16.18
CA LEU A 407 0.74 6.74 15.16
C LEU A 407 1.57 5.77 14.32
N GLU A 408 2.76 6.18 13.88
CA GLU A 408 3.68 5.31 13.13
C GLU A 408 4.16 4.13 13.98
N SER A 409 4.54 4.37 15.24
CA SER A 409 4.92 3.29 16.15
C SER A 409 3.77 2.30 16.37
N THR A 410 2.55 2.81 16.53
CA THR A 410 1.34 1.99 16.68
C THR A 410 1.08 1.17 15.42
N ARG A 411 1.22 1.76 14.23
CA ARG A 411 1.14 1.04 12.96
C ARG A 411 2.12 -0.12 12.93
N TYR A 412 3.41 0.12 13.16
CA TYR A 412 4.43 -0.94 13.08
C TYR A 412 4.23 -2.02 14.13
N LEU A 413 3.77 -1.65 15.33
CA LEU A 413 3.41 -2.60 16.38
C LEU A 413 2.23 -3.49 15.95
N LEU A 414 1.15 -2.91 15.42
CA LEU A 414 -0.02 -3.66 14.94
C LEU A 414 0.33 -4.58 13.78
N TRP A 415 1.11 -4.11 12.81
CA TRP A 415 1.62 -4.95 11.73
C TRP A 415 2.46 -6.12 12.25
N SER A 416 3.33 -5.87 13.24
CA SER A 416 4.14 -6.91 13.85
C SER A 416 3.26 -7.94 14.58
N ALA A 417 2.25 -7.49 15.32
CA ALA A 417 1.28 -8.36 15.98
C ALA A 417 0.47 -9.20 14.98
N THR A 418 0.04 -8.61 13.86
CA THR A 418 -0.61 -9.32 12.75
C THR A 418 0.30 -10.41 12.18
N ILE A 419 1.57 -10.07 11.90
CA ILE A 419 2.55 -11.01 11.35
C ILE A 419 2.78 -12.18 12.31
N CYS A 420 2.90 -11.92 13.61
CA CYS A 420 3.02 -12.97 14.63
C CYS A 420 1.79 -13.91 14.63
N GLY A 421 0.58 -13.35 14.54
CA GLY A 421 -0.65 -14.14 14.42
C GLY A 421 -0.67 -15.01 13.16
N CYS A 422 -0.26 -14.45 12.02
CA CYS A 422 -0.13 -15.18 10.77
C CYS A 422 0.90 -16.33 10.89
N LEU A 423 2.09 -16.05 11.43
CA LEU A 423 3.15 -17.04 11.64
C LEU A 423 2.69 -18.18 12.56
N LEU A 424 1.92 -17.88 13.62
CA LEU A 424 1.33 -18.91 14.48
C LEU A 424 0.36 -19.81 13.71
N GLY A 425 -0.51 -19.22 12.87
CA GLY A 425 -1.41 -19.98 11.99
C GLY A 425 -0.66 -20.90 11.02
N TYR A 426 0.38 -20.39 10.35
CA TYR A 426 1.22 -21.19 9.45
C TYR A 426 2.02 -22.26 10.18
N GLY A 427 2.64 -21.90 11.31
CA GLY A 427 3.39 -22.83 12.14
C GLY A 427 2.52 -24.00 12.59
N HIS A 428 1.26 -23.74 12.94
CA HIS A 428 0.30 -24.80 13.21
C HIS A 428 0.10 -25.72 12.01
N THR A 429 -0.01 -25.22 10.76
CA THR A 429 -0.13 -26.10 9.57
C THR A 429 1.06 -27.05 9.43
N VAL A 430 2.28 -26.54 9.62
CA VAL A 430 3.51 -27.31 9.44
C VAL A 430 3.70 -28.32 10.57
N LEU A 431 3.48 -27.89 11.81
CA LEU A 431 3.78 -28.68 13.00
C LEU A 431 2.63 -29.61 13.41
N ALA A 432 1.38 -29.35 13.03
CA ALA A 432 0.23 -30.21 13.33
C ALA A 432 0.45 -31.67 12.91
N ILE A 433 1.19 -31.87 11.81
CA ILE A 433 1.55 -33.19 11.30
C ILE A 433 2.48 -33.93 12.26
N LEU A 434 3.43 -33.23 12.89
CA LEU A 434 4.31 -33.80 13.91
C LEU A 434 3.52 -34.24 15.15
N TRP A 435 2.41 -33.55 15.45
CA TRP A 435 1.53 -33.85 16.58
C TRP A 435 0.34 -34.75 16.23
N LYS A 436 0.32 -35.36 15.03
CA LYS A 436 -0.77 -36.23 14.56
C LYS A 436 -2.15 -35.55 14.55
N HIS A 437 -2.20 -34.22 14.46
CA HIS A 437 -3.44 -33.50 14.19
C HIS A 437 -3.68 -33.51 12.68
N PRO A 438 -4.71 -34.22 12.18
CA PRO A 438 -4.94 -34.31 10.74
C PRO A 438 -5.39 -32.95 10.19
N LEU A 439 -4.65 -32.44 9.20
CA LEU A 439 -5.19 -31.42 8.31
C LEU A 439 -6.34 -32.06 7.53
N ARG A 440 -7.53 -31.44 7.55
CA ARG A 440 -8.73 -32.04 6.95
C ARG A 440 -8.57 -32.17 5.43
N ASN A 441 -8.19 -31.08 4.77
CA ASN A 441 -8.01 -30.99 3.33
C ASN A 441 -6.93 -29.97 2.96
N LEU A 442 -6.34 -30.12 1.77
CA LEU A 442 -5.39 -29.17 1.18
C LEU A 442 -5.79 -28.82 -0.26
N ASP A 443 -5.70 -27.55 -0.65
CA ASP A 443 -5.94 -27.09 -2.03
C ASP A 443 -4.65 -27.20 -2.85
N PHE A 444 -4.56 -28.25 -3.66
CA PHE A 444 -3.42 -28.48 -4.56
C PHE A 444 -3.64 -27.98 -5.98
N THR A 445 -4.69 -27.21 -6.25
CA THR A 445 -4.91 -26.71 -7.60
C THR A 445 -3.97 -25.57 -7.96
N VAL A 446 -3.49 -25.55 -9.20
CA VAL A 446 -2.68 -24.44 -9.72
C VAL A 446 -3.39 -23.08 -9.56
N ALA A 447 -4.72 -23.06 -9.67
CA ALA A 447 -5.51 -21.87 -9.43
C ALA A 447 -5.51 -21.43 -7.97
N GLY A 448 -5.69 -22.35 -7.03
CA GLY A 448 -5.53 -22.08 -5.60
C GLY A 448 -4.14 -21.53 -5.30
N TRP A 449 -3.13 -22.10 -5.93
CA TRP A 449 -1.75 -21.65 -5.83
C TRP A 449 -1.53 -20.23 -6.34
N VAL A 450 -1.94 -19.94 -7.57
CA VAL A 450 -1.76 -18.62 -8.20
C VAL A 450 -2.54 -17.54 -7.43
N THR A 451 -3.80 -17.80 -7.08
CA THR A 451 -4.63 -16.85 -6.33
C THR A 451 -4.06 -16.54 -4.94
N ASN A 452 -3.56 -17.56 -4.24
CA ASN A 452 -2.85 -17.34 -2.98
C ASN A 452 -1.56 -16.58 -3.21
N ALA A 453 -0.69 -17.02 -4.11
CA ALA A 453 0.60 -16.37 -4.38
C ALA A 453 0.47 -14.91 -4.81
N MET A 454 -0.59 -14.53 -5.54
CA MET A 454 -0.88 -13.13 -5.91
C MET A 454 -1.06 -12.24 -4.68
N CYS A 455 -1.55 -12.81 -3.57
CA CYS A 455 -1.80 -12.07 -2.34
C CYS A 455 -0.53 -11.68 -1.58
N TYR A 456 0.62 -12.24 -1.93
CA TYR A 456 1.86 -12.08 -1.17
C TYR A 456 2.94 -11.42 -2.01
N GLY A 457 3.44 -10.29 -1.51
CA GLY A 457 4.44 -9.45 -2.18
C GLY A 457 5.64 -10.24 -2.72
N PRO A 458 6.34 -11.03 -1.89
CA PRO A 458 7.49 -11.81 -2.36
C PRO A 458 7.14 -13.02 -3.22
N LEU A 459 5.89 -13.26 -3.59
CA LEU A 459 5.57 -14.27 -4.61
C LEU A 459 5.09 -13.57 -5.86
N LEU A 460 3.79 -13.65 -6.13
CA LEU A 460 3.20 -13.07 -7.32
C LEU A 460 2.66 -11.65 -7.07
N GLY A 461 2.59 -11.20 -5.81
CA GLY A 461 2.19 -9.83 -5.46
C GLY A 461 3.14 -8.78 -6.03
N GLY A 462 4.45 -8.91 -5.79
CA GLY A 462 5.47 -7.99 -6.30
C GLY A 462 5.53 -7.96 -7.83
N VAL A 463 5.25 -9.10 -8.47
CA VAL A 463 5.11 -9.15 -9.93
C VAL A 463 3.89 -8.33 -10.36
N VAL A 464 2.72 -8.53 -9.75
CA VAL A 464 1.53 -7.70 -10.03
C VAL A 464 1.81 -6.21 -9.78
N HIS A 465 2.59 -5.88 -8.75
CA HIS A 465 2.96 -4.50 -8.43
C HIS A 465 3.79 -3.87 -9.56
N HIS A 466 4.83 -4.56 -10.03
CA HIS A 466 5.67 -4.08 -11.13
C HIS A 466 4.89 -3.96 -12.44
N LEU A 467 3.85 -4.76 -12.64
CA LEU A 467 3.07 -4.74 -13.88
C LEU A 467 2.05 -3.62 -13.98
N LEU A 468 1.48 -3.19 -12.85
CA LEU A 468 0.39 -2.22 -12.83
C LEU A 468 0.84 -0.76 -12.62
N ALA A 469 2.05 -0.54 -12.10
CA ALA A 469 2.41 0.76 -11.53
C ALA A 469 3.80 1.29 -11.92
N ASP A 470 4.53 0.60 -12.81
CA ASP A 470 5.98 0.83 -13.01
C ASP A 470 6.78 0.79 -11.68
N GLY A 471 6.22 0.16 -10.63
CA GLY A 471 6.77 0.08 -9.29
C GLY A 471 6.15 1.03 -8.25
N ASP A 472 5.40 2.05 -8.65
CA ASP A 472 4.94 3.12 -7.75
C ASP A 472 3.41 3.17 -7.58
N TYR A 473 2.94 2.82 -6.38
CA TYR A 473 1.53 2.92 -5.99
C TYR A 473 1.00 4.34 -5.89
N THR A 474 1.89 5.30 -5.84
CA THR A 474 1.65 6.68 -5.40
C THR A 474 2.35 7.63 -6.36
N GLY A 475 1.74 8.77 -6.60
CA GLY A 475 2.28 9.79 -7.47
C GLY A 475 3.22 10.72 -6.74
N PRO A 476 3.83 11.66 -7.48
CA PRO A 476 4.68 12.66 -6.88
C PRO A 476 3.89 13.56 -5.92
N ASP A 477 2.65 13.94 -6.25
CA ASP A 477 1.91 14.97 -5.52
C ASP A 477 0.93 14.43 -4.48
N PRO A 478 1.14 14.59 -3.17
CA PRO A 478 0.19 14.06 -2.20
C PRO A 478 -1.17 14.74 -2.30
N ILE A 479 -2.25 13.98 -2.50
CA ILE A 479 -3.62 14.49 -2.61
C ILE A 479 -4.32 14.66 -1.26
N VAL A 480 -3.76 14.17 -0.16
CA VAL A 480 -4.29 14.41 1.21
C VAL A 480 -3.13 14.83 2.10
N THR A 481 -3.07 16.09 2.47
CA THR A 481 -1.87 16.71 3.06
C THR A 481 -2.09 17.33 4.43
N GLU A 482 -3.29 17.83 4.71
CA GLU A 482 -3.67 18.41 6.00
C GLU A 482 -5.19 18.41 6.23
N GLY A 483 -5.67 19.09 7.28
CA GLY A 483 -7.09 19.21 7.56
C GLY A 483 -7.77 17.95 8.12
N PRO A 484 -9.12 17.96 8.22
CA PRO A 484 -9.88 16.88 8.84
C PRO A 484 -9.73 15.53 8.14
N LEU A 485 -9.72 15.50 6.80
CA LEU A 485 -9.52 14.25 6.07
C LEU A 485 -8.13 13.65 6.32
N TYR A 486 -7.07 14.45 6.41
CA TYR A 486 -5.74 13.94 6.73
C TYR A 486 -5.71 13.24 8.09
N VAL A 487 -6.27 13.87 9.13
CA VAL A 487 -6.38 13.26 10.46
C VAL A 487 -7.23 11.98 10.41
N ALA A 488 -8.32 12.00 9.64
CA ALA A 488 -9.16 10.83 9.45
C ALA A 488 -8.43 9.70 8.72
N VAL A 489 -7.63 9.97 7.69
CA VAL A 489 -6.79 8.94 7.03
C VAL A 489 -5.91 8.24 8.05
N LEU A 490 -5.18 8.99 8.88
CA LEU A 490 -4.29 8.42 9.89
C LEU A 490 -5.07 7.57 10.92
N GLY A 491 -6.16 8.11 11.47
CA GLY A 491 -6.96 7.41 12.48
C GLY A 491 -7.67 6.18 11.92
N VAL A 492 -8.23 6.27 10.72
CA VAL A 492 -8.93 5.16 10.04
C VAL A 492 -7.95 4.09 9.61
N GLU A 493 -6.76 4.44 9.16
CA GLU A 493 -5.72 3.46 8.86
C GLU A 493 -5.33 2.66 10.10
N VAL A 494 -5.07 3.32 11.23
CA VAL A 494 -4.76 2.64 12.51
C VAL A 494 -5.93 1.77 12.97
N LEU A 495 -7.17 2.27 12.88
CA LEU A 495 -8.36 1.49 13.20
C LEU A 495 -8.47 0.24 12.31
N LEU A 496 -8.36 0.38 11.00
CA LEU A 496 -8.46 -0.75 10.08
C LEU A 496 -7.35 -1.77 10.30
N ASN A 497 -6.12 -1.31 10.59
CA ASN A 497 -5.02 -2.19 10.96
C ASN A 497 -5.32 -2.94 12.26
N LEU A 498 -5.80 -2.26 13.30
CA LEU A 498 -6.21 -2.89 14.56
C LEU A 498 -7.30 -3.94 14.34
N LEU A 499 -8.34 -3.61 13.57
CA LEU A 499 -9.43 -4.54 13.27
C LEU A 499 -8.91 -5.74 12.47
N TYR A 500 -8.04 -5.52 11.48
CA TYR A 500 -7.42 -6.59 10.72
C TYR A 500 -6.53 -7.48 11.60
N THR A 501 -5.70 -6.91 12.46
CA THR A 501 -4.94 -7.65 13.48
C THR A 501 -5.90 -8.50 14.31
N ALA A 502 -6.99 -7.92 14.81
CA ALA A 502 -7.97 -8.62 15.62
C ALA A 502 -8.65 -9.77 14.85
N THR A 503 -8.92 -9.64 13.54
CA THR A 503 -9.49 -10.75 12.76
C THR A 503 -8.49 -11.90 12.55
N VAL A 504 -7.20 -11.60 12.40
CA VAL A 504 -6.14 -12.62 12.34
C VAL A 504 -6.03 -13.37 13.66
N TRP A 505 -6.05 -12.67 14.80
CA TRP A 505 -6.05 -13.31 16.12
C TRP A 505 -7.37 -14.05 16.42
N ASN A 506 -8.50 -13.55 15.92
CA ASN A 506 -9.78 -14.26 15.98
C ASN A 506 -9.71 -15.59 15.21
N LEU A 507 -9.03 -15.64 14.06
CA LEU A 507 -8.75 -16.91 13.38
C LEU A 507 -7.79 -17.80 14.19
N GLY A 508 -6.69 -17.24 14.71
CA GLY A 508 -5.70 -18.01 15.45
C GLY A 508 -5.11 -19.16 14.61
N VAL A 509 -5.14 -20.38 15.14
CA VAL A 509 -4.60 -21.57 14.45
C VAL A 509 -5.32 -21.94 13.16
N TYR A 510 -6.55 -21.46 12.96
CA TYR A 510 -7.32 -21.64 11.73
C TYR A 510 -6.77 -20.80 10.57
N PHE A 511 -5.99 -19.75 10.85
CA PHE A 511 -5.33 -18.97 9.82
C PHE A 511 -4.35 -19.85 9.03
N GLY A 512 -4.40 -19.80 7.71
CA GLY A 512 -3.54 -20.61 6.86
C GLY A 512 -3.76 -20.35 5.37
N VAL A 513 -2.97 -21.02 4.56
CA VAL A 513 -3.10 -21.00 3.11
C VAL A 513 -3.43 -22.40 2.63
N MET A 514 -4.45 -22.50 1.79
CA MET A 514 -4.81 -23.73 1.09
C MET A 514 -5.00 -24.94 2.01
N SER A 515 -5.43 -24.73 3.26
CA SER A 515 -5.65 -25.79 4.24
C SER A 515 -7.02 -25.62 4.88
N ASP A 516 -7.77 -26.71 4.94
CA ASP A 516 -8.98 -26.80 5.74
C ASP A 516 -8.58 -27.22 7.16
N LYS A 517 -8.82 -26.30 8.10
CA LYS A 517 -8.60 -26.50 9.53
C LYS A 517 -9.90 -26.39 10.33
N GLY A 518 -11.05 -26.31 9.66
CA GLY A 518 -12.34 -25.99 10.27
C GLY A 518 -12.81 -24.56 9.98
N LEU A 519 -14.03 -24.25 10.42
CA LEU A 519 -14.64 -22.92 10.30
C LEU A 519 -14.52 -22.14 11.59
N ARG A 520 -14.41 -20.82 11.44
CA ARG A 520 -14.61 -19.87 12.53
C ARG A 520 -15.95 -19.17 12.29
N ASP A 521 -16.84 -19.26 13.26
CA ASP A 521 -18.21 -18.73 13.23
C ASP A 521 -18.51 -17.78 14.40
N THR A 522 -17.47 -17.27 15.06
CA THR A 522 -17.52 -16.35 16.21
C THR A 522 -16.70 -15.09 15.96
N GLY A 523 -17.01 -14.03 16.69
CA GLY A 523 -16.39 -12.71 16.58
C GLY A 523 -16.67 -12.05 15.23
N PHE A 524 -15.63 -11.60 14.53
CA PHE A 524 -15.75 -10.91 13.25
C PHE A 524 -16.38 -11.78 12.15
N PHE A 525 -16.23 -13.10 12.23
CA PHE A 525 -16.76 -14.06 11.26
C PHE A 525 -18.28 -14.24 11.38
N THR A 526 -18.91 -13.69 12.42
CA THR A 526 -20.38 -13.60 12.47
C THR A 526 -20.92 -12.46 11.62
N ALA A 527 -20.09 -11.46 11.27
CA ALA A 527 -20.49 -10.29 10.51
C ALA A 527 -20.58 -10.60 9.01
N VAL A 528 -19.51 -11.19 8.50
CA VAL A 528 -19.32 -11.58 7.12
C VAL A 528 -18.37 -12.78 7.07
N ARG A 529 -18.36 -13.51 5.95
CA ARG A 529 -17.49 -14.68 5.81
C ARG A 529 -16.00 -14.33 5.69
N HIS A 530 -15.66 -13.19 5.11
CA HIS A 530 -14.27 -12.78 4.80
C HIS A 530 -13.89 -11.41 5.38
N PRO A 531 -13.96 -11.22 6.72
CA PRO A 531 -13.74 -9.91 7.33
C PRO A 531 -12.28 -9.45 7.16
N SER A 532 -11.31 -10.36 7.33
CA SER A 532 -9.88 -10.07 7.17
C SER A 532 -9.54 -9.51 5.80
N TYR A 533 -10.08 -10.10 4.73
CA TYR A 533 -9.84 -9.67 3.36
C TYR A 533 -10.39 -8.29 3.06
N THR A 534 -11.57 -7.98 3.60
CA THR A 534 -12.17 -6.65 3.41
C THR A 534 -11.36 -5.58 4.13
N LEU A 535 -11.02 -5.84 5.39
CA LEU A 535 -10.28 -4.89 6.23
C LEU A 535 -8.87 -4.68 5.69
N GLU A 536 -8.18 -5.74 5.28
CA GLU A 536 -6.83 -5.64 4.72
C GLU A 536 -6.84 -4.85 3.39
N ALA A 537 -7.78 -5.14 2.49
CA ALA A 537 -7.91 -4.41 1.24
C ALA A 537 -8.20 -2.92 1.48
N LEU A 538 -9.14 -2.61 2.37
CA LEU A 538 -9.54 -1.25 2.70
C LEU A 538 -8.41 -0.50 3.42
N MET A 539 -7.71 -1.16 4.33
CA MET A 539 -6.52 -0.63 5.00
C MET A 539 -5.46 -0.22 3.98
N PHE A 540 -5.13 -1.09 3.02
CA PHE A 540 -4.18 -0.74 1.97
C PHE A 540 -4.65 0.45 1.13
N MET A 541 -5.92 0.45 0.70
CA MET A 541 -6.50 1.58 -0.04
C MET A 541 -6.35 2.90 0.72
N VAL A 542 -6.73 2.93 2.01
CA VAL A 542 -6.61 4.12 2.87
C VAL A 542 -5.14 4.50 3.07
N MET A 543 -4.26 3.53 3.29
CA MET A 543 -2.83 3.77 3.46
C MET A 543 -2.19 4.40 2.21
N PHE A 544 -2.63 4.02 1.01
CA PHE A 544 -2.13 4.59 -0.25
C PHE A 544 -2.84 5.89 -0.65
N VAL A 545 -4.03 6.16 -0.12
CA VAL A 545 -4.88 7.29 -0.53
C VAL A 545 -4.15 8.64 -0.59
N PRO A 546 -3.24 9.00 0.35
CA PRO A 546 -2.57 10.30 0.28
C PRO A 546 -1.75 10.50 -0.98
N GLY A 547 -1.35 9.44 -1.68
CA GLY A 547 -0.57 9.53 -2.92
C GLY A 547 -1.30 9.07 -4.18
N LEU A 548 -2.61 8.84 -4.17
CA LEU A 548 -3.33 8.39 -5.38
C LEU A 548 -3.68 9.58 -6.30
N THR A 549 -2.68 10.09 -7.02
CA THR A 549 -2.79 11.33 -7.81
C THR A 549 -3.41 11.12 -9.19
N THR A 550 -3.23 9.92 -9.74
CA THR A 550 -3.66 9.59 -11.09
C THR A 550 -4.71 8.49 -11.11
N PRO A 551 -5.59 8.44 -12.12
CA PRO A 551 -6.56 7.36 -12.27
C PRO A 551 -5.91 5.96 -12.30
N ILE A 552 -4.71 5.84 -12.88
CA ILE A 552 -3.99 4.56 -12.92
C ILE A 552 -3.58 4.09 -11.52
N GLN A 553 -3.16 5.00 -10.63
CA GLN A 553 -2.84 4.65 -9.25
C GLN A 553 -4.09 4.21 -8.47
N TRP A 554 -5.23 4.87 -8.68
CA TRP A 554 -6.50 4.44 -8.11
C TRP A 554 -6.90 3.02 -8.58
N ILE A 555 -6.71 2.71 -9.86
CA ILE A 555 -6.95 1.36 -10.40
C ILE A 555 -5.99 0.36 -9.79
N THR A 556 -4.70 0.71 -9.69
CA THR A 556 -3.65 -0.13 -9.12
C THR A 556 -3.89 -0.41 -7.65
N ALA A 557 -4.24 0.60 -6.84
CA ALA A 557 -4.65 0.39 -5.46
C ALA A 557 -5.93 -0.46 -5.40
N GLY A 558 -6.93 -0.16 -6.25
CA GLY A 558 -8.18 -0.92 -6.35
C GLY A 558 -7.97 -2.41 -6.70
N SER A 559 -6.83 -2.78 -7.27
CA SER A 559 -6.47 -4.18 -7.51
C SER A 559 -6.43 -5.02 -6.21
N PHE A 560 -6.20 -4.42 -5.04
CA PHE A 560 -6.32 -5.13 -3.75
C PHE A 560 -7.72 -5.70 -3.56
N LEU A 561 -8.77 -4.91 -3.84
CA LEU A 561 -10.16 -5.36 -3.72
C LEU A 561 -10.43 -6.55 -4.67
N LEU A 562 -9.94 -6.48 -5.90
CA LEU A 562 -10.07 -7.56 -6.88
C LEU A 562 -9.32 -8.83 -6.44
N LYS A 563 -8.08 -8.67 -5.97
CA LYS A 563 -7.22 -9.75 -5.48
C LYS A 563 -7.90 -10.54 -4.36
N TYR A 564 -8.42 -9.82 -3.37
CA TYR A 564 -9.12 -10.41 -2.23
C TYR A 564 -10.49 -10.96 -2.58
N TRP A 565 -11.19 -10.36 -3.55
CA TRP A 565 -12.40 -10.93 -4.13
C TRP A 565 -12.14 -12.30 -4.76
N LEU A 566 -11.16 -12.39 -5.67
CA LEU A 566 -10.77 -13.64 -6.34
C LEU A 566 -10.37 -14.72 -5.32
N ARG A 567 -9.62 -14.34 -4.29
CA ARG A 567 -9.23 -15.24 -3.21
C ARG A 567 -10.44 -15.77 -2.44
N SER A 568 -11.39 -14.91 -2.08
CA SER A 568 -12.59 -15.32 -1.35
C SER A 568 -13.47 -16.30 -2.14
N GLU A 569 -13.62 -16.08 -3.46
CA GLU A 569 -14.43 -16.96 -4.32
C GLU A 569 -13.80 -18.35 -4.37
N ARG A 570 -12.47 -18.38 -4.46
CA ARG A 570 -11.69 -19.61 -4.45
C ARG A 570 -11.82 -20.34 -3.11
N GLU A 571 -11.70 -19.62 -2.00
CA GLU A 571 -11.77 -20.17 -0.65
C GLU A 571 -13.17 -20.69 -0.30
N ASP A 572 -14.23 -19.90 -0.54
CA ASP A 572 -15.63 -20.34 -0.34
C ASP A 572 -15.91 -21.63 -1.12
N HIS A 573 -15.38 -21.71 -2.34
CA HIS A 573 -15.54 -22.89 -3.17
C HIS A 573 -14.76 -24.10 -2.63
N PHE A 574 -13.50 -23.89 -2.23
CA PHE A 574 -12.69 -24.92 -1.58
C PHE A 574 -13.35 -25.45 -0.31
N LEU A 575 -13.78 -24.57 0.61
CA LEU A 575 -14.47 -24.93 1.85
C LEU A 575 -15.82 -25.61 1.58
N GLY A 576 -16.56 -25.16 0.55
CA GLY A 576 -17.80 -25.80 0.14
C GLY A 576 -17.61 -27.25 -0.30
N VAL A 577 -16.51 -27.57 -0.98
CA VAL A 577 -16.20 -28.94 -1.40
C VAL A 577 -15.58 -29.77 -0.28
N ALA A 578 -14.71 -29.15 0.53
CA ALA A 578 -13.98 -29.79 1.62
C ALA A 578 -14.89 -30.16 2.82
N MET A 579 -15.82 -29.27 3.17
CA MET A 579 -16.64 -29.38 4.38
C MET A 579 -18.12 -29.69 4.11
N GLY A 580 -18.57 -29.52 2.86
CA GLY A 580 -19.91 -29.86 2.42
C GLY A 580 -21.02 -29.22 3.27
N PRO A 581 -21.83 -30.00 4.02
CA PRO A 581 -22.96 -29.48 4.80
C PRO A 581 -22.60 -28.43 5.86
N GLU A 582 -21.41 -28.53 6.49
CA GLU A 582 -20.99 -27.62 7.56
C GLU A 582 -20.82 -26.19 7.04
N HIS A 583 -20.10 -26.05 5.91
CA HIS A 583 -19.90 -24.76 5.26
C HIS A 583 -21.21 -24.18 4.70
N GLU A 584 -22.10 -25.02 4.17
CA GLU A 584 -23.40 -24.56 3.69
C GLU A 584 -24.30 -24.06 4.84
N ALA A 585 -24.26 -24.70 6.01
CA ALA A 585 -24.94 -24.20 7.21
C ALA A 585 -24.38 -22.83 7.63
N TYR A 586 -23.05 -22.68 7.64
CA TYR A 586 -22.41 -21.40 7.92
C TYR A 586 -22.76 -20.31 6.91
N ARG A 587 -22.82 -20.61 5.61
CA ARG A 587 -23.24 -19.66 4.57
C ARG A 587 -24.68 -19.18 4.74
N ARG A 588 -25.57 -20.01 5.29
CA ARG A 588 -26.95 -19.59 5.60
C ARG A 588 -26.99 -18.68 6.82
N GLN A 589 -26.16 -18.94 7.82
CA GLN A 589 -26.04 -18.12 9.02
C GLN A 589 -25.41 -16.75 8.72
N VAL A 590 -24.34 -16.74 7.92
CA VAL A 590 -23.57 -15.55 7.55
C VAL A 590 -23.61 -15.41 6.02
N PRO A 591 -24.70 -14.85 5.46
CA PRO A 591 -24.94 -14.84 4.02
C PRO A 591 -23.99 -13.93 3.24
N PHE A 592 -23.46 -12.89 3.88
CA PHE A 592 -22.63 -11.87 3.25
C PHE A 592 -21.15 -12.26 3.25
N LYS A 593 -20.45 -12.03 2.14
CA LYS A 593 -19.00 -12.28 2.02
C LYS A 593 -18.16 -11.14 2.59
N PHE A 594 -18.54 -9.90 2.28
CA PHE A 594 -17.70 -8.72 2.50
C PHE A 594 -18.46 -7.54 3.08
N VAL A 595 -19.70 -7.29 2.68
CA VAL A 595 -20.41 -6.11 3.18
C VAL A 595 -21.79 -6.52 3.68
N PRO A 596 -22.05 -6.42 5.01
CA PRO A 596 -23.32 -6.80 5.58
C PRO A 596 -24.48 -6.08 4.87
N GLY A 597 -25.47 -6.84 4.40
CA GLY A 597 -26.63 -6.29 3.70
C GLY A 597 -26.44 -6.06 2.19
N LEU A 598 -25.22 -6.15 1.67
CA LEU A 598 -24.93 -5.94 0.25
C LEU A 598 -24.43 -7.20 -0.44
N TYR A 599 -23.30 -7.76 0.00
CA TYR A 599 -22.59 -8.82 -0.71
C TYR A 599 -21.84 -9.78 0.20
#